data_AF-A0A4Y8ICF7-F1
#
_entry.id   AF-A0A4Y8ICF7-F1
#
_cell.length_a   1.000
_cell.length_b   1.000
_cell.length_c   1.000
_cell.angle_alpha   90.00
_cell.angle_beta   90.00
_cell.angle_gamma   90.00
#
_symmetry.space_group_name_H-M   'P 1'
#
loop_
_entity.id
_entity.type
_entity.pdbx_description
1 polymer ?
#
loop_
_entity_poly.entity_id
_entity_poly.type
_entity_poly.pdbx_seq_one_letter_code
_entity_poly.pdbx_strand_id
1 'polypeptide(L)'
;MKKWLIIIIVLFVTLIIGSFIYINNNFLYNPFTYPEGNIAEYPHYSFKTFKNPMVLQAVKRESDGNRSFYHYVTNKEQIKNLLNHFDKANKLENYDGEQYLSENPPNKRGAKYEIIFRRVESWDENNLARGRILIQFSFYENSKVFEIAGVHFYELKDSFKEDIFRALSDKEKWITD
;
A
#
# COMPACT_ATOMS: atom_id res chain seq x y z
N MET A 1 19.13 -29.39 25.20
CA MET A 1 18.04 -28.39 25.22
C MET A 1 18.52 -26.94 25.20
N LYS A 2 19.36 -26.47 26.15
CA LYS A 2 19.83 -25.06 26.18
C LYS A 2 20.53 -24.56 24.90
N LYS A 3 21.37 -25.38 24.26
CA LYS A 3 22.06 -25.02 23.00
C LYS A 3 21.09 -24.82 21.82
N TRP A 4 20.07 -25.66 21.70
CA TRP A 4 19.03 -25.54 20.66
C TRP A 4 18.15 -24.31 20.89
N LEU A 5 17.80 -24.00 22.14
CA LEU A 5 17.09 -22.78 22.49
C LEU A 5 17.89 -21.53 22.09
N ILE A 6 19.20 -21.51 22.37
CA ILE A 6 20.09 -20.41 21.98
C ILE A 6 20.15 -20.26 20.46
N ILE A 7 20.27 -21.36 19.71
CA ILE A 7 20.25 -21.32 18.23
C ILE A 7 18.94 -20.75 17.71
N ILE A 8 17.79 -21.18 18.26
CA ILE A 8 16.48 -20.66 17.88
C ILE A 8 16.38 -19.15 18.16
N ILE A 9 16.84 -18.70 19.33
CA ILE A 9 16.85 -17.28 19.68
C ILE A 9 17.71 -16.48 18.71
N VAL A 10 18.92 -16.97 18.38
CA VAL A 10 19.82 -16.32 17.43
C VAL A 10 19.16 -16.21 16.06
N LEU A 11 18.56 -17.29 15.55
CA LEU A 11 17.84 -17.28 14.27
C LEU A 11 16.69 -16.27 14.28
N PHE A 12 15.90 -16.23 15.35
CA PHE A 12 14.79 -15.30 15.49
C PHE A 12 15.25 -13.84 15.50
N VAL A 13 16.31 -13.52 16.25
CA VAL A 13 16.91 -12.18 16.27
C VAL A 13 17.45 -11.80 14.89
N THR A 14 18.13 -12.71 14.19
CA THR A 14 18.63 -12.43 12.83
C THR A 14 17.49 -12.16 11.84
N LEU A 15 16.36 -12.87 11.96
CA LEU A 15 15.17 -12.61 11.15
C LEU A 15 14.59 -11.23 11.42
N ILE A 16 14.44 -10.83 12.69
CA ILE A 16 13.94 -9.50 13.06
C ILE A 16 14.84 -8.39 12.51
N ILE A 17 16.16 -8.51 12.70
CA ILE A 17 17.12 -7.50 12.20
C ILE A 17 17.06 -7.44 10.67
N GLY A 18 17.02 -8.59 9.99
CA GLY A 18 16.91 -8.67 8.55
C GLY A 18 15.63 -8.00 8.02
N SER A 19 14.48 -8.27 8.66
CA SER A 19 13.21 -7.62 8.33
C SER A 19 13.26 -6.11 8.54
N PHE A 20 13.85 -5.65 9.65
CA PHE A 20 14.00 -4.22 9.92
C PHE A 20 14.84 -3.50 8.85
N ILE A 21 15.97 -4.09 8.47
CA ILE A 21 16.82 -3.57 7.39
C ILE A 21 16.06 -3.54 6.06
N TYR A 22 15.35 -4.61 5.73
CA TYR A 22 14.54 -4.68 4.50
C TYR A 22 13.48 -3.58 4.46
N ILE A 23 12.74 -3.38 5.55
CA ILE A 23 11.68 -2.35 5.64
C ILE A 23 12.31 -0.97 5.47
N ASN A 24 13.38 -0.62 6.18
CA ASN A 24 14.01 0.70 6.09
C ASN A 24 14.60 1.00 4.70
N ASN A 25 15.07 -0.03 3.99
CA ASN A 25 15.63 0.15 2.65
C ASN A 25 14.55 0.25 1.57
N ASN A 26 13.41 -0.43 1.74
CA ASN A 26 12.35 -0.47 0.72
C ASN A 26 11.22 0.51 0.97
N PHE A 27 10.98 0.93 2.21
CA PHE A 27 9.89 1.81 2.60
C PHE A 27 10.41 3.13 3.16
N LEU A 28 9.74 4.23 2.84
CA LEU A 28 10.01 5.53 3.45
C LEU A 28 9.42 5.65 4.85
N TYR A 29 8.29 4.98 5.07
CA TYR A 29 7.58 4.95 6.34
C TYR A 29 7.30 3.51 6.70
N ASN A 30 7.45 3.17 7.98
CA ASN A 30 7.23 1.81 8.44
C ASN A 30 5.73 1.47 8.36
N PRO A 31 5.32 0.49 7.52
CA PRO A 31 3.92 0.18 7.32
C PRO A 31 3.27 -0.54 8.51
N PHE A 32 4.05 -1.02 9.48
CA PHE A 32 3.54 -1.68 10.67
C PHE A 32 3.27 -0.73 11.83
N THR A 33 3.78 0.51 11.77
CA THR A 33 3.66 1.50 12.85
C THR A 33 2.90 2.73 12.38
N TYR A 34 1.92 2.55 11.50
CA TYR A 34 0.99 3.64 11.19
C TYR A 34 0.20 4.01 12.46
N PRO A 35 -0.03 5.30 12.69
CA PRO A 35 -0.70 5.76 13.90
C PRO A 35 -2.19 5.40 13.90
N GLU A 36 -2.75 5.41 15.11
CA GLU A 36 -4.19 5.31 15.37
C GLU A 36 -4.94 6.54 14.81
N GLY A 37 -6.22 6.40 14.45
CA GLY A 37 -7.01 7.52 13.92
C GLY A 37 -6.58 8.06 12.54
N ASN A 38 -6.70 9.39 12.36
CA ASN A 38 -6.43 10.07 11.08
C ASN A 38 -4.94 10.35 10.93
N ILE A 39 -4.33 9.90 9.84
CA ILE A 39 -2.87 9.98 9.67
C ILE A 39 -2.36 11.44 9.63
N ALA A 40 -3.18 12.37 9.13
CA ALA A 40 -2.87 13.79 9.06
C ALA A 40 -2.67 14.45 10.44
N GLU A 41 -3.17 13.83 11.51
CA GLU A 41 -3.00 14.32 12.89
C GLU A 41 -1.58 14.11 13.42
N TYR A 42 -0.77 13.29 12.74
CA TYR A 42 0.57 12.91 13.18
C TYR A 42 1.65 13.64 12.37
N PRO A 43 2.43 14.54 12.98
CA PRO A 43 3.32 15.46 12.24
C PRO A 43 4.44 14.78 11.47
N HIS A 44 4.83 13.56 11.84
CA HIS A 44 5.89 12.81 11.19
C HIS A 44 5.42 11.96 10.00
N TYR A 45 4.12 11.86 9.75
CA TYR A 45 3.55 11.00 8.70
C TYR A 45 2.98 11.79 7.52
N SER A 46 3.20 13.11 7.43
CA SER A 46 2.67 13.91 6.33
C SER A 46 3.29 13.54 4.98
N PHE A 47 2.47 12.98 4.09
CA PHE A 47 2.85 12.53 2.76
C PHE A 47 2.87 13.65 1.68
N LYS A 48 2.99 14.92 2.08
CA LYS A 48 2.76 16.06 1.16
C LYS A 48 4.03 16.83 0.78
N THR A 49 5.17 16.52 1.42
CA THR A 49 6.40 17.33 1.32
C THR A 49 7.48 16.71 0.44
N PHE A 50 7.16 15.68 -0.34
CA PHE A 50 8.16 14.99 -1.17
C PHE A 50 8.79 15.91 -2.23
N LYS A 51 10.13 16.01 -2.18
CA LYS A 51 10.93 16.72 -3.19
C LYS A 51 11.04 15.93 -4.50
N ASN A 52 11.05 14.59 -4.42
CA ASN A 52 11.21 13.72 -5.59
C ASN A 52 9.85 13.40 -6.24
N PRO A 53 9.84 13.05 -7.53
CA PRO A 53 8.65 12.53 -8.20
C PRO A 53 8.08 11.30 -7.49
N MET A 54 6.77 11.16 -7.56
CA MET A 54 6.01 10.05 -7.01
C MET A 54 5.23 9.39 -8.14
N VAL A 55 5.11 8.07 -8.10
CA VAL A 55 4.30 7.29 -9.04
C VAL A 55 3.28 6.45 -8.30
N LEU A 56 2.21 6.11 -9.00
CA LEU A 56 1.20 5.15 -8.56
C LEU A 56 1.43 3.85 -9.33
N GLN A 57 1.57 2.75 -8.61
CA GLN A 57 1.55 1.40 -9.18
C GLN A 57 0.31 0.71 -8.65
N ALA A 58 -0.37 -0.08 -9.47
CA ALA A 58 -1.47 -0.91 -9.03
C ALA A 58 -1.32 -2.33 -9.57
N VAL A 59 -1.71 -3.32 -8.77
CA VAL A 59 -1.89 -4.69 -9.21
C VAL A 59 -3.35 -5.04 -8.99
N LYS A 60 -4.10 -5.29 -10.07
CA LYS A 60 -5.45 -5.85 -9.99
C LYS A 60 -5.33 -7.35 -10.02
N ARG A 61 -6.00 -8.02 -9.08
CA ARG A 61 -6.16 -9.47 -9.05
C ARG A 61 -7.63 -9.80 -9.18
N GLU A 62 -7.98 -10.45 -10.29
CA GLU A 62 -9.32 -10.92 -10.56
C GLU A 62 -9.69 -12.13 -9.68
N SER A 63 -10.99 -12.44 -9.62
CA SER A 63 -11.49 -13.55 -8.80
C SER A 63 -11.04 -14.93 -9.30
N ASP A 64 -10.70 -15.05 -10.59
CA ASP A 64 -10.15 -16.25 -11.22
C ASP A 64 -8.62 -16.40 -11.02
N GLY A 65 -7.99 -15.43 -10.35
CA GLY A 65 -6.55 -15.40 -10.09
C GLY A 65 -5.73 -14.66 -11.14
N ASN A 66 -6.33 -14.20 -12.24
CA ASN A 66 -5.64 -13.40 -13.25
C ASN A 66 -5.15 -12.08 -12.65
N ARG A 67 -3.97 -11.63 -13.10
CA ARG A 67 -3.31 -10.43 -12.60
C ARG A 67 -3.10 -9.44 -13.73
N SER A 68 -3.39 -8.18 -13.46
CA SER A 68 -3.05 -7.06 -14.32
C SER A 68 -2.18 -6.08 -13.55
N PHE A 69 -1.04 -5.73 -14.13
CA PHE A 69 -0.10 -4.78 -13.55
C PHE A 69 -0.29 -3.43 -14.24
N TYR A 70 -0.44 -2.38 -13.44
CA TYR A 70 -0.59 -1.01 -13.90
C TYR A 70 0.57 -0.20 -13.33
N HIS A 71 1.45 0.26 -14.21
CA HIS A 71 2.51 1.21 -13.88
C HIS A 71 2.11 2.58 -14.38
N TYR A 72 1.91 3.53 -13.47
CA TYR A 72 1.27 4.77 -13.83
C TYR A 72 2.05 5.99 -13.35
N VAL A 73 2.48 6.79 -14.32
CA VAL A 73 3.00 8.13 -14.08
C VAL A 73 1.81 9.08 -14.01
N THR A 74 1.14 9.15 -12.85
CA THR A 74 0.05 10.14 -12.70
C THR A 74 0.66 11.54 -12.73
N ASN A 75 -0.09 12.54 -13.20
CA ASN A 75 0.34 13.93 -13.00
C ASN A 75 0.51 14.17 -11.49
N LYS A 76 1.55 14.90 -11.10
CA LYS A 76 1.88 15.27 -9.72
C LYS A 76 0.66 15.69 -8.88
N GLU A 77 -0.29 16.40 -9.49
CA GLU A 77 -1.53 16.82 -8.82
C GLU A 77 -2.42 15.64 -8.42
N GLN A 78 -2.58 14.64 -9.30
CA GLN A 78 -3.38 13.43 -9.02
C GLN A 78 -2.75 12.61 -7.89
N ILE A 79 -1.42 12.40 -7.90
CA ILE A 79 -0.74 11.76 -6.76
C ILE A 79 -1.03 12.52 -5.47
N LYS A 80 -0.88 13.85 -5.47
CA LYS A 80 -1.09 14.66 -4.27
C LYS A 80 -2.51 14.55 -3.74
N ASN A 81 -3.51 14.52 -4.63
CA ASN A 81 -4.90 14.35 -4.24
C ASN A 81 -5.14 12.98 -3.60
N LEU A 82 -4.65 11.90 -4.21
CA LEU A 82 -4.76 10.55 -3.66
C LEU A 82 -4.03 10.42 -2.31
N LEU A 83 -2.82 10.98 -2.18
CA LEU A 83 -2.09 11.00 -0.92
C LEU A 83 -2.84 11.81 0.14
N ASN A 84 -3.56 12.86 -0.22
CA ASN A 84 -4.39 13.63 0.69
C ASN A 84 -5.64 12.85 1.14
N HIS A 85 -6.22 12.01 0.28
CA HIS A 85 -7.28 11.09 0.71
C HIS A 85 -6.76 10.06 1.72
N PHE A 86 -5.61 9.45 1.43
CA PHE A 86 -4.96 8.51 2.34
C PHE A 86 -4.63 9.16 3.69
N ASP A 87 -4.01 10.34 3.67
CA ASP A 87 -3.64 11.12 4.86
C ASP A 87 -4.85 11.39 5.75
N LYS A 88 -6.03 11.61 5.18
CA LYS A 88 -7.28 11.90 5.88
C LYS A 88 -8.13 10.67 6.20
N ALA A 89 -7.65 9.46 5.91
CA ALA A 89 -8.38 8.24 6.17
C ALA A 89 -8.38 7.93 7.67
N ASN A 90 -9.52 7.52 8.19
CA ASN A 90 -9.65 7.13 9.60
C ASN A 90 -9.29 5.65 9.75
N LYS A 91 -8.39 5.34 10.68
CA LYS A 91 -8.15 3.95 11.10
C LYS A 91 -9.38 3.39 11.83
N LEU A 92 -9.67 2.11 11.61
CA LEU A 92 -10.74 1.37 12.26
C LEU A 92 -10.16 0.58 13.44
N GLU A 93 -10.20 1.15 14.65
CA GLU A 93 -9.47 0.59 15.83
C GLU A 93 -9.94 -0.79 16.29
N ASN A 94 -11.22 -1.13 16.08
CA ASN A 94 -11.81 -2.41 16.48
C ASN A 94 -12.12 -3.30 15.27
N TYR A 95 -11.38 -3.14 14.18
CA TYR A 95 -11.59 -3.89 12.94
C TYR A 95 -10.36 -4.74 12.65
N ASP A 96 -10.59 -6.04 12.45
CA ASP A 96 -9.53 -7.02 12.23
C ASP A 96 -9.68 -7.74 10.88
N GLY A 97 -8.75 -8.66 10.61
CA GLY A 97 -8.75 -9.44 9.37
C GLY A 97 -9.95 -10.39 9.25
N GLU A 98 -10.50 -10.88 10.36
CA GLU A 98 -11.67 -11.77 10.33
C GLU A 98 -12.92 -10.98 9.92
N GLN A 99 -13.12 -9.80 10.52
CA GLN A 99 -14.19 -8.88 10.13
C GLN A 99 -14.02 -8.43 8.69
N TYR A 100 -12.79 -8.08 8.28
CA TYR A 100 -12.49 -7.68 6.90
C TYR A 100 -12.91 -8.74 5.87
N LEU A 101 -12.55 -10.00 6.12
CA LEU A 101 -12.87 -11.10 5.21
C LEU A 101 -14.34 -11.50 5.27
N SER A 102 -14.97 -11.41 6.44
CA SER A 102 -16.41 -11.67 6.63
C SER A 102 -17.27 -10.67 5.85
N GLU A 103 -16.93 -9.39 5.90
CA GLU A 103 -17.62 -8.31 5.16
C GLU A 103 -17.29 -8.33 3.66
N ASN A 104 -16.18 -8.97 3.26
CA ASN A 104 -15.74 -9.12 1.88
C ASN A 104 -15.64 -10.61 1.44
N PRO A 105 -16.76 -11.34 1.40
CA PRO A 105 -16.74 -12.76 1.08
C PRO A 105 -16.32 -12.98 -0.39
N PRO A 106 -15.68 -14.13 -0.72
CA PRO A 106 -15.09 -14.38 -2.04
C PRO A 106 -16.01 -14.12 -3.24
N ASN A 107 -17.31 -14.39 -3.09
CA ASN A 107 -18.32 -14.23 -4.15
C ASN A 107 -18.92 -12.82 -4.26
N LYS A 108 -18.60 -11.89 -3.35
CA LYS A 108 -19.16 -10.52 -3.36
C LYS A 108 -18.11 -9.41 -3.38
N ARG A 109 -16.85 -9.73 -3.06
CA ARG A 109 -15.80 -8.71 -2.89
C ARG A 109 -15.31 -8.06 -4.20
N GLY A 110 -15.47 -8.74 -5.33
CA GLY A 110 -14.93 -8.28 -6.62
C GLY A 110 -13.40 -8.40 -6.69
N ALA A 111 -12.76 -7.69 -7.62
CA ALA A 111 -11.31 -7.76 -7.79
C ALA A 111 -10.55 -7.16 -6.60
N LYS A 112 -9.35 -7.67 -6.30
CA LYS A 112 -8.44 -7.05 -5.32
C LYS A 112 -7.51 -6.07 -6.02
N TYR A 113 -7.41 -4.86 -5.49
CA TYR A 113 -6.47 -3.84 -5.94
C TYR A 113 -5.38 -3.67 -4.90
N GLU A 114 -4.13 -3.90 -5.27
CA GLU A 114 -2.95 -3.58 -4.46
C GLU A 114 -2.35 -2.28 -5.01
N ILE A 115 -2.40 -1.20 -4.22
CA ILE A 115 -1.97 0.14 -4.60
C ILE A 115 -0.65 0.46 -3.92
N ILE A 116 0.32 0.96 -4.69
CA ILE A 116 1.66 1.33 -4.23
C ILE A 116 1.96 2.74 -4.69
N PHE A 117 2.18 3.64 -3.73
CA PHE A 117 2.81 4.92 -4.00
C PHE A 117 4.32 4.74 -3.84
N ARG A 118 5.09 5.02 -4.88
CA ARG A 118 6.55 4.89 -4.85
C ARG A 118 7.21 6.23 -5.11
N ARG A 119 8.19 6.57 -4.28
CA ARG A 119 9.10 7.67 -4.56
C ARG A 119 10.13 7.21 -5.56
N VAL A 120 10.18 7.90 -6.69
CA VAL A 120 11.12 7.58 -7.75
C VAL A 120 12.52 8.03 -7.34
N GLU A 121 13.45 7.10 -7.41
CA GLU A 121 14.89 7.33 -7.22
C GLU A 121 15.65 7.09 -8.54
N SER A 122 15.17 6.17 -9.37
CA SER A 122 15.67 5.94 -10.73
C SER A 122 14.58 5.33 -11.61
N TRP A 123 14.85 5.30 -12.91
CA TRP A 123 14.04 4.60 -13.93
C TRP A 123 14.91 3.50 -14.54
N ASP A 124 14.34 2.33 -14.80
CA ASP A 124 15.03 1.30 -15.56
C ASP A 124 14.80 1.41 -17.08
N GLU A 125 15.43 0.50 -17.83
CA GLU A 125 15.38 0.47 -19.30
C GLU A 125 13.97 0.31 -19.89
N ASN A 126 13.02 -0.21 -19.09
CA ASN A 126 11.62 -0.36 -19.47
C ASN A 126 10.75 0.79 -18.94
N ASN A 127 11.37 1.91 -18.54
CA ASN A 127 10.71 3.05 -17.88
C ASN A 127 9.92 2.65 -16.61
N LEU A 128 10.36 1.61 -15.89
CA LEU A 128 9.77 1.26 -14.61
C LEU A 128 10.46 2.06 -13.49
N ALA A 129 9.64 2.70 -12.68
CA ALA A 129 10.10 3.46 -11.53
C ALA A 129 10.70 2.53 -10.46
N ARG A 130 11.95 2.81 -10.09
CA ARG A 130 12.64 2.22 -8.94
C ARG A 130 12.76 3.24 -7.82
N GLY A 131 12.89 2.76 -6.60
CA GLY A 131 13.00 3.61 -5.40
C GLY A 131 12.14 3.09 -4.26
N ARG A 132 11.97 3.92 -3.23
CA ARG A 132 11.30 3.49 -2.00
C ARG A 132 9.78 3.62 -2.06
N ILE A 133 9.10 2.61 -1.55
CA ILE A 133 7.66 2.60 -1.35
C ILE A 133 7.34 3.61 -0.25
N LEU A 134 6.45 4.51 -0.57
CA LEU A 134 5.94 5.47 0.39
C LEU A 134 4.83 4.84 1.22
N ILE A 135 3.81 4.37 0.51
CA ILE A 135 2.59 3.79 1.05
C ILE A 135 2.25 2.61 0.16
N GLN A 136 1.80 1.52 0.78
CA GLN A 136 1.20 0.39 0.10
C GLN A 136 -0.04 -0.02 0.87
N PHE A 137 -1.16 -0.14 0.16
CA PHE A 137 -2.41 -0.64 0.71
C PHE A 137 -3.13 -1.51 -0.31
N SER A 138 -4.14 -2.24 0.13
CA SER A 138 -5.01 -2.96 -0.78
C SER A 138 -6.46 -2.91 -0.36
N PHE A 139 -7.35 -3.07 -1.33
CA PHE A 139 -8.79 -3.11 -1.07
C PHE A 139 -9.47 -4.02 -2.09
N TYR A 140 -10.63 -4.54 -1.73
CA TYR A 140 -11.52 -5.21 -2.67
C TYR A 140 -12.43 -4.21 -3.38
N GLU A 141 -12.75 -4.47 -4.64
CA GLU A 141 -13.55 -3.63 -5.53
C GLU A 141 -14.90 -3.23 -4.94
N ASN A 142 -15.50 -4.04 -4.06
CA ASN A 142 -16.76 -3.72 -3.41
C ASN A 142 -16.61 -3.34 -1.92
N SER A 143 -15.37 -3.27 -1.42
CA SER A 143 -15.07 -2.87 -0.04
C SER A 143 -15.19 -1.36 0.16
N LYS A 144 -15.53 -0.98 1.40
CA LYS A 144 -15.43 0.38 1.97
C LYS A 144 -14.26 0.52 2.94
N VAL A 145 -13.35 -0.44 2.92
CA VAL A 145 -12.17 -0.52 3.78
C VAL A 145 -10.95 -0.87 2.94
N PHE A 146 -9.82 -0.23 3.21
CA PHE A 146 -8.52 -0.64 2.69
C PHE A 146 -7.62 -1.15 3.83
N GLU A 147 -6.79 -2.15 3.54
CA GLU A 147 -5.83 -2.75 4.46
C GLU A 147 -4.40 -2.28 4.15
N ILE A 148 -3.60 -2.08 5.18
CA ILE A 148 -2.16 -1.85 5.12
C ILE A 148 -1.46 -3.01 5.83
N ALA A 149 -0.51 -3.64 5.14
CA ALA A 149 0.32 -4.73 5.66
C ALA A 149 -0.46 -5.91 6.29
N GLY A 150 -1.75 -6.06 5.94
CA GLY A 150 -2.64 -7.10 6.48
C GLY A 150 -2.99 -6.95 7.96
N VAL A 151 -2.70 -5.80 8.57
CA VAL A 151 -2.87 -5.59 10.03
C VAL A 151 -3.60 -4.31 10.38
N HIS A 152 -3.52 -3.27 9.54
CA HIS A 152 -4.20 -1.99 9.80
C HIS A 152 -5.29 -1.76 8.77
N PHE A 153 -6.47 -1.36 9.22
CA PHE A 153 -7.65 -1.17 8.39
C PHE A 153 -8.13 0.28 8.48
N TYR A 154 -8.48 0.85 7.34
CA TYR A 154 -8.85 2.26 7.22
C TYR A 154 -10.10 2.41 6.35
N GLU A 155 -10.89 3.43 6.64
CA GLU A 155 -12.05 3.80 5.83
C GLU A 155 -11.64 4.14 4.39
N LEU A 156 -12.26 3.47 3.42
CA LEU A 156 -12.15 3.78 2.00
C LEU A 156 -13.40 4.52 1.54
N LYS A 157 -13.30 5.85 1.46
CA LYS A 157 -14.38 6.70 0.94
C LYS A 157 -14.59 6.47 -0.55
N ASP A 158 -15.85 6.52 -0.99
CA ASP A 158 -16.20 6.33 -2.41
C ASP A 158 -15.46 7.31 -3.32
N SER A 159 -15.33 8.58 -2.93
CA SER A 159 -14.56 9.59 -3.68
C SER A 159 -13.08 9.21 -3.85
N PHE A 160 -12.47 8.60 -2.84
CA PHE A 160 -11.08 8.17 -2.93
C PHE A 160 -10.93 7.03 -3.94
N LYS A 161 -11.86 6.07 -3.88
CA LYS A 161 -11.91 4.92 -4.78
C LYS A 161 -12.16 5.34 -6.24
N GLU A 162 -13.07 6.29 -6.45
CA GLU A 162 -13.32 6.90 -7.77
C GLU A 162 -12.06 7.57 -8.32
N ASP A 163 -11.33 8.33 -7.51
CA ASP A 163 -10.08 8.96 -7.94
C ASP A 163 -9.00 7.93 -8.28
N ILE A 164 -8.92 6.81 -7.53
CA ILE A 164 -8.03 5.68 -7.86
C ILE A 164 -8.44 5.09 -9.22
N PHE A 165 -9.71 4.74 -9.42
CA PHE A 165 -10.16 4.14 -10.68
C PHE A 165 -10.02 5.09 -11.87
N ARG A 166 -10.28 6.39 -11.68
CA ARG A 166 -10.01 7.41 -12.70
C ARG A 166 -8.53 7.43 -13.06
N ALA A 167 -7.64 7.40 -12.07
CA ALA A 167 -6.21 7.30 -12.30
C ALA A 167 -5.81 6.00 -13.02
N LEU A 168 -6.48 4.87 -12.80
CA LEU A 168 -6.15 3.60 -13.47
C LEU A 168 -6.74 3.48 -14.88
N SER A 169 -7.78 4.25 -15.20
CA SER A 169 -8.55 4.13 -16.46
C SER A 169 -7.88 4.72 -17.71
N ASP A 170 -6.86 5.56 -17.55
CA ASP A 170 -6.18 6.27 -18.64
C ASP A 170 -5.17 5.35 -19.35
N LYS A 171 -5.62 4.81 -20.48
CA LYS A 171 -4.91 3.77 -21.23
C LYS A 171 -3.61 4.22 -21.89
N GLU A 172 -3.44 5.51 -22.12
CA GLU A 172 -2.26 6.05 -22.81
C GLU A 172 -1.01 6.02 -21.93
N LYS A 173 -1.17 5.83 -20.61
CA LYS A 173 -0.07 5.72 -19.64
C LYS A 173 0.22 4.28 -19.23
N TRP A 174 -0.37 3.31 -19.93
CA TRP A 174 -0.20 1.90 -19.64
C TRP A 174 1.13 1.39 -20.21
N ILE A 175 2.00 0.90 -19.34
CA ILE A 175 3.02 -0.08 -19.72
C ILE A 175 2.43 -1.45 -19.39
N THR A 176 1.75 -2.05 -20.36
CA THR A 176 1.39 -3.48 -20.29
C THR A 176 2.56 -4.28 -20.83
N ASP A 177 3.06 -5.23 -20.03
CA ASP A 177 3.89 -6.33 -20.55
C ASP A 177 3.08 -7.20 -21.52
#